data_AF-A0A3E3E0R9-F1
#
_entry.id   AF-A0A3E3E0R9-F1
#
_cell.length_a   1.000
_cell.length_b   1.000
_cell.length_c   1.000
_cell.angle_alpha   90.00
_cell.angle_beta   90.00
_cell.angle_gamma   90.00
#
_symmetry.space_group_name_H-M   'P 1'
#
loop_
_entity.id
_entity.type
_entity.pdbx_description
1 polymer ?
#
loop_
_entity_poly.entity_id
_entity_poly.type
_entity_poly.pdbx_seq_one_letter_code
_entity_poly.pdbx_strand_id
1 'polypeptide(L)'
;MKIIVAASMKDAKFAKFEDLIQKNCGKDVEVVKCNVITDNIEELIASENPAAIVKVGVKVPDTDIPVIDGLALNYPQMGAKKLFDAINALK
;
A
#
# COMPACT_ATOMS: atom_id res chain seq x y z
N MET A 1 -2.41 -12.17 2.72
CA MET A 1 -2.22 -11.43 1.45
C MET A 1 -1.09 -10.43 1.62
N LYS A 2 -0.21 -10.26 0.61
CA LYS A 2 0.81 -9.19 0.61
C LYS A 2 0.34 -8.01 -0.22
N ILE A 3 0.55 -6.79 0.27
CA ILE A 3 0.41 -5.56 -0.50
C ILE A 3 1.67 -4.72 -0.36
N ILE A 4 2.07 -4.03 -1.42
CA ILE A 4 3.11 -3.02 -1.33
C ILE A 4 2.46 -1.68 -1.01
N VAL A 5 2.97 -0.96 -0.03
CA VAL A 5 2.63 0.46 0.17
C VAL A 5 3.79 1.29 -0.37
N ALA A 6 3.54 2.01 -1.46
CA ALA A 6 4.52 2.85 -2.14
C ALA A 6 4.33 4.31 -1.72
N ALA A 7 5.35 4.93 -1.12
CA ALA A 7 5.29 6.32 -0.67
C ALA A 7 6.68 6.96 -0.58
N SER A 8 6.75 8.29 -0.53
CA SER A 8 8.01 9.04 -0.33
C SER A 8 8.10 9.54 1.11
N MET A 9 8.36 8.64 2.07
CA MET A 9 8.30 8.95 3.50
C MET A 9 9.20 8.08 4.37
N LYS A 10 9.39 8.49 5.63
CA LYS A 10 10.16 7.75 6.63
C LYS A 10 9.41 6.54 7.18
N ASP A 11 10.16 5.51 7.57
CA ASP A 11 9.68 4.24 8.16
C ASP A 11 8.66 4.40 9.29
N ALA A 12 8.84 5.37 10.19
CA ALA A 12 7.92 5.57 11.31
C ALA A 12 6.47 5.85 10.90
N LYS A 13 6.26 6.38 9.68
CA LYS A 13 4.91 6.58 9.16
C LYS A 13 4.36 5.34 8.42
N PHE A 14 5.21 4.45 7.89
CA PHE A 14 4.77 3.18 7.32
C PHE A 14 4.12 2.28 8.38
N ALA A 15 4.69 2.22 9.59
CA ALA A 15 4.09 1.48 10.70
C ALA A 15 2.64 1.94 10.99
N LYS A 16 2.37 3.24 10.91
CA LYS A 16 1.01 3.77 11.09
C LYS A 16 0.06 3.31 9.98
N PHE A 17 0.55 3.20 8.75
CA PHE A 17 -0.26 2.71 7.63
C PHE A 17 -0.54 1.23 7.75
N GLU A 18 0.47 0.45 8.15
CA GLU A 18 0.31 -0.96 8.46
C GLU A 18 -0.76 -1.17 9.55
N ASP A 19 -0.66 -0.46 10.67
CA ASP A 19 -1.65 -0.53 11.76
C ASP A 19 -3.06 -0.19 11.26
N LEU A 20 -3.21 0.87 10.45
CA LEU A 20 -4.50 1.28 9.90
C LEU A 20 -5.08 0.23 8.94
N ILE A 21 -4.24 -0.31 8.07
CA ILE A 21 -4.66 -1.34 7.10
C ILE A 21 -5.05 -2.61 7.86
N GLN A 22 -4.21 -3.10 8.77
CA GLN A 22 -4.51 -4.30 9.55
C GLN A 22 -5.72 -4.13 10.46
N LYS A 23 -5.96 -2.94 11.01
CA LYS A 23 -7.16 -2.65 11.81
C LYS A 23 -8.46 -2.74 10.99
N ASN A 24 -8.45 -2.31 9.72
CA ASN A 24 -9.66 -2.25 8.89
C ASN A 24 -9.81 -3.44 7.94
N CYS A 25 -8.70 -4.08 7.59
CA CYS A 25 -8.66 -5.19 6.63
C CYS A 25 -8.28 -6.51 7.31
N GLY A 26 -7.77 -6.53 8.54
CA GLY A 26 -7.36 -7.75 9.24
C GLY A 26 -5.85 -7.99 9.22
N LYS A 27 -5.38 -8.76 10.21
CA LYS A 27 -3.94 -9.04 10.43
C LYS A 27 -3.31 -10.00 9.43
N ASP A 28 -4.12 -10.61 8.57
CA ASP A 28 -3.66 -11.46 7.47
C ASP A 28 -3.15 -10.66 6.27
N VAL A 29 -3.30 -9.33 6.29
CA VAL A 29 -2.71 -8.41 5.31
C VAL A 29 -1.30 -8.02 5.76
N GLU A 30 -0.31 -8.53 5.04
CA GLU A 30 1.10 -8.21 5.21
C GLU A 30 1.45 -6.99 4.36
N VAL A 31 2.01 -5.97 5.00
CA VAL A 31 2.35 -4.70 4.36
C VAL A 31 3.85 -4.67 4.07
N VAL A 32 4.19 -4.71 2.79
CA VAL A 32 5.55 -4.50 2.30
C VAL A 32 5.75 -2.99 2.12
N LYS A 33 6.68 -2.40 2.87
CA LYS A 33 7.05 -0.99 2.70
C LYS A 33 7.86 -0.80 1.43
N CYS A 34 7.54 0.24 0.66
CA CYS A 34 8.34 0.69 -0.46
C CYS A 34 8.49 2.22 -0.38
N ASN A 35 9.68 2.67 -0.01
CA ASN A 35 10.06 4.06 -0.15
C ASN A 35 10.56 4.31 -1.57
N VAL A 36 9.75 4.96 -2.41
CA VAL A 36 10.06 5.15 -3.84
C VAL A 36 11.32 5.99 -4.12
N ILE A 37 11.90 6.62 -3.09
CA ILE A 37 13.17 7.36 -3.19
C ILE A 37 14.38 6.42 -3.07
N THR A 38 14.28 5.40 -2.22
CA THR A 38 15.43 4.55 -1.85
C THR A 38 15.30 3.13 -2.35
N ASP A 39 14.08 2.67 -2.61
CA ASP A 39 13.76 1.28 -2.89
C ASP A 39 13.36 1.13 -4.36
N ASN A 40 13.71 -0.01 -4.95
CA ASN A 40 13.27 -0.36 -6.29
C ASN A 40 11.94 -1.14 -6.21
N ILE A 41 10.85 -0.50 -6.63
CA ILE A 41 9.52 -1.10 -6.59
C ILE A 41 9.38 -2.32 -7.53
N GLU A 42 10.09 -2.34 -8.66
CA GLU A 42 10.02 -3.46 -9.62
C GLU A 42 10.65 -4.73 -9.03
N GLU A 43 11.77 -4.58 -8.31
CA GLU A 43 12.41 -5.67 -7.58
C GLU A 43 11.51 -6.20 -6.45
N LEU A 44 10.88 -5.31 -5.70
CA LEU A 44 9.93 -5.69 -4.64
C LEU A 44 8.70 -6.40 -5.20
N ILE A 45 8.18 -5.96 -6.35
CA ILE A 45 7.08 -6.64 -7.03
C ILE A 45 7.49 -8.07 -7.39
N ALA A 46 8.68 -8.24 -7.97
CA ALA A 46 9.18 -9.55 -8.37
C ALA A 46 9.48 -10.48 -7.18
N SER A 47 9.98 -9.94 -6.06
CA SER A 47 10.35 -10.73 -4.87
C SER A 47 9.14 -11.08 -4.00
N GLU A 48 8.23 -10.13 -3.80
CA GLU A 48 7.12 -10.27 -2.85
C GLU A 48 5.84 -10.79 -3.49
N ASN A 49 5.71 -10.68 -4.82
CA ASN A 49 4.52 -11.05 -5.59
C ASN A 49 3.22 -10.52 -4.93
N PRO A 50 3.08 -9.20 -4.75
CA PRO A 50 1.97 -8.62 -4.01
C PRO A 50 0.66 -8.71 -4.81
N ALA A 51 -0.45 -8.77 -4.10
CA ALA A 51 -1.78 -8.74 -4.72
C ALA A 51 -2.19 -7.34 -5.20
N ALA A 52 -1.62 -6.29 -4.60
CA ALA A 52 -1.83 -4.91 -5.02
C ALA A 52 -0.71 -3.97 -4.54
N ILE A 53 -0.66 -2.79 -5.16
CA ILE A 53 0.19 -1.67 -4.77
C ILE A 53 -0.70 -0.52 -4.32
N VAL A 54 -0.52 -0.06 -3.08
CA VAL A 54 -1.16 1.13 -2.54
C VAL A 54 -0.22 2.31 -2.71
N LYS A 55 -0.51 3.21 -3.67
CA LYS A 55 0.30 4.40 -3.92
C LYS A 55 -0.13 5.57 -3.03
N VAL A 56 0.79 6.18 -2.29
CA VAL A 56 0.48 7.30 -1.39
C VAL A 56 1.16 8.57 -1.90
N GLY A 57 0.46 9.30 -2.78
CA GLY A 57 0.94 10.57 -3.32
C GLY A 57 2.20 10.46 -4.19
N VAL A 58 2.48 9.27 -4.71
CA VAL A 58 3.66 8.96 -5.55
C VAL A 58 3.23 8.35 -6.88
N LYS A 59 4.14 8.40 -7.86
CA LYS A 59 4.00 7.62 -9.09
C LYS A 59 4.54 6.21 -8.86
N VAL A 60 3.89 5.25 -9.47
CA VAL A 60 4.33 3.85 -9.55
C VAL A 60 4.49 3.52 -11.05
N PRO A 61 5.41 2.61 -11.42
CA PRO A 61 5.57 2.19 -12.80
C PRO A 61 4.31 1.49 -13.31
N ASP A 62 4.19 1.41 -14.64
CA ASP A 62 3.14 0.62 -15.27
C ASP A 62 3.34 -0.86 -14.93
N THR A 63 2.27 -1.51 -14.47
CA THR A 63 2.30 -2.89 -13.98
C THR A 63 0.93 -3.53 -14.13
N ASP A 64 0.91 -4.84 -14.32
CA ASP A 64 -0.31 -5.66 -14.35
C ASP A 64 -0.93 -5.83 -12.95
N ILE A 65 -0.19 -5.45 -11.89
CA ILE A 65 -0.67 -5.54 -10.52
C ILE A 65 -1.66 -4.41 -10.23
N PRO A 66 -2.81 -4.68 -9.60
CA PRO A 66 -3.77 -3.65 -9.22
C PRO A 66 -3.14 -2.53 -8.40
N VAL A 67 -3.30 -1.29 -8.86
CA VAL A 67 -2.84 -0.08 -8.16
C VAL A 67 -4.02 0.62 -7.50
N ILE A 68 -3.96 0.79 -6.19
CA ILE A 68 -4.99 1.44 -5.37
C ILE A 68 -4.48 2.81 -4.90
N ASP A 69 -5.32 3.84 -4.97
CA ASP A 69 -5.00 5.15 -4.41
C ASP A 69 -5.05 5.12 -2.88
N GLY A 70 -3.91 5.36 -2.25
CA GLY A 70 -3.70 5.34 -0.81
C GLY A 70 -3.67 6.70 -0.15
N LEU A 71 -4.04 7.80 -0.82
CA LEU A 71 -4.02 9.14 -0.21
C LEU A 71 -4.86 9.22 1.07
N ALA A 72 -5.92 8.41 1.15
CA ALA A 72 -6.79 8.33 2.32
C ALA A 72 -6.09 7.79 3.59
N LEU A 73 -4.91 7.16 3.47
CA LEU A 73 -4.08 6.79 4.62
C LEU A 73 -3.52 8.03 5.35
N ASN A 74 -3.22 9.10 4.60
CA ASN A 74 -2.81 10.40 5.18
C ASN A 74 -4.01 11.31 5.47
N TYR A 75 -5.06 11.23 4.64
CA TYR A 75 -6.21 12.13 4.67
C TYR A 75 -7.51 11.33 4.65
N PRO A 76 -8.01 10.83 5.80
CA PRO A 76 -9.15 9.92 5.84
C PRO A 76 -10.42 10.44 5.14
N GLN A 77 -10.61 11.76 5.12
CA GLN A 77 -11.68 12.46 4.41
C GLN A 77 -11.65 12.27 2.89
N MET A 78 -10.52 11.81 2.32
CA MET A 78 -10.34 11.52 0.90
C MET A 78 -10.85 10.13 0.50
N GLY A 79 -11.64 9.46 1.35
CA GLY A 79 -12.32 8.21 1.01
C GLY A 79 -11.66 6.96 1.58
N ALA A 80 -11.29 6.96 2.86
CA ALA A 80 -10.68 5.80 3.53
C ALA A 80 -11.51 4.51 3.40
N LYS A 81 -12.85 4.61 3.41
CA LYS A 81 -13.72 3.46 3.19
C LYS A 81 -13.47 2.79 1.83
N LYS A 82 -13.37 3.57 0.75
CA LYS A 82 -13.12 3.02 -0.60
C LYS A 82 -11.77 2.34 -0.70
N LEU A 83 -10.75 2.90 -0.04
CA LEU A 83 -9.42 2.28 0.05
C LEU A 83 -9.50 0.90 0.73
N PHE A 84 -10.12 0.82 1.91
CA PHE A 84 -10.19 -0.44 2.65
C PHE A 84 -11.12 -1.46 1.98
N ASP A 85 -12.23 -1.03 1.39
CA ASP A 85 -13.12 -1.89 0.60
C ASP A 85 -12.37 -2.47 -0.61
N ALA A 86 -11.54 -1.67 -1.30
CA ALA A 86 -10.72 -2.14 -2.42
C ALA A 86 -9.65 -3.15 -1.98
N ILE A 87 -8.98 -2.92 -0.84
CA ILE A 87 -8.01 -3.88 -0.29
C ILE A 87 -8.71 -5.19 0.09
N ASN A 88 -9.88 -5.11 0.75
CA ASN A 88 -10.64 -6.29 1.16
C ASN A 88 -11.18 -7.10 -0.02
N ALA A 89 -11.50 -6.46 -1.14
CA ALA A 89 -11.99 -7.15 -2.35
C ALA A 89 -10.93 -8.02 -3.04
N LEU A 90 -9.65 -7.85 -2.68
CA LEU A 90 -8.54 -8.63 -3.25
C LEU A 90 -8.22 -9.89 -2.45
N LYS A 91 -8.69 -9.98 -1.20
CA LYS A 91 -8.52 -11.14 -0.32
C LYS A 91 -9.15 -12.39 -0.91
#